data_AF-A0AB37ZDR8-F1
#
_entry.id   AF-A0AB37ZDR8-F1
#
_cell.length_a   1.000
_cell.length_b   1.000
_cell.length_c   1.000
_cell.angle_alpha   90.00
_cell.angle_beta   90.00
_cell.angle_gamma   90.00
#
_symmetry.space_group_name_H-M   'P 1'
#
loop_
_entity.id
_entity.type
_entity.pdbx_description
1 polymer ?
#
loop_
_entity_poly.entity_id
_entity_poly.type
_entity_poly.pdbx_seq_one_letter_code
_entity_poly.pdbx_strand_id
1 'polypeptide(L)'
;MFRTIDNDLIGVPGLFGEGVSHWRGVSRLLRTPWYHLTLSVENEGRVSECAVMIDDTRQLQEILVSQGPDLSITEVMAVTPSWMNKTTGWQMGRLTRLSVGEDRIGSEVCVLEVGEGEVYHTSHQPDFQIGALVNIRPVFHLSMIRLA
;
A
#
# COMPACT_ATOMS: atom_id res chain seq x y z
N MET A 1 5.08 -8.05 4.89
CA MET A 1 4.88 -9.28 4.09
C MET A 1 3.54 -9.90 4.43
N PHE A 2 2.64 -9.99 3.45
CA PHE A 2 1.43 -10.82 3.54
C PHE A 2 1.77 -12.30 3.40
N ARG A 3 1.05 -13.16 4.12
CA ARG A 3 1.19 -14.61 4.06
C ARG A 3 -0.18 -15.25 4.23
N THR A 4 -0.47 -16.27 3.44
CA THR A 4 -1.60 -17.17 3.66
C THR A 4 -1.06 -18.52 4.11
N ILE A 5 -1.72 -19.16 5.09
CA ILE A 5 -1.44 -20.55 5.46
C ILE A 5 -2.41 -21.47 4.72
N ASP A 6 -2.05 -22.73 4.53
CA ASP A 6 -2.83 -23.66 3.68
C ASP A 6 -4.30 -23.79 4.10
N ASN A 7 -4.59 -23.79 5.40
CA ASN A 7 -5.96 -23.86 5.92
C ASN A 7 -6.81 -22.60 5.64
N ASP A 8 -6.16 -21.48 5.32
CA ASP A 8 -6.82 -20.24 4.94
C ASP A 8 -7.03 -20.13 3.42
N LEU A 9 -6.52 -21.06 2.62
CA LEU A 9 -6.83 -21.15 1.19
C LEU A 9 -8.24 -21.71 0.98
N ILE A 10 -8.95 -21.15 -0.01
CA ILE A 10 -10.27 -21.60 -0.42
C ILE A 10 -10.14 -22.34 -1.75
N GLY A 11 -10.47 -23.64 -1.74
CA GLY A 11 -10.38 -24.48 -2.91
C GLY A 11 -8.93 -24.72 -3.34
N VAL A 12 -8.72 -24.93 -4.64
CA VAL A 12 -7.38 -25.04 -5.24
C VAL A 12 -7.10 -23.81 -6.10
N PRO A 13 -5.83 -23.37 -6.23
CA PRO A 13 -5.45 -22.30 -7.16
C PRO A 13 -6.04 -22.56 -8.55
N GLY A 14 -6.62 -21.54 -9.18
CA GLY A 14 -7.25 -21.67 -10.50
C GLY A 14 -8.75 -21.99 -10.49
N LEU A 15 -9.31 -22.45 -9.36
CA LEU A 15 -10.71 -22.91 -9.31
C LEU A 15 -11.74 -21.83 -9.71
N PHE A 16 -11.43 -20.57 -9.43
CA PHE A 16 -12.31 -19.43 -9.67
C PHE A 16 -11.68 -18.41 -10.62
N GLY A 17 -10.84 -18.88 -11.54
CA GLY A 17 -10.14 -18.05 -12.52
C GLY A 17 -8.68 -18.46 -12.63
N GLU A 18 -8.17 -18.48 -13.85
CA GLU A 18 -6.77 -18.84 -14.09
C GLU A 18 -5.83 -17.87 -13.39
N GLY A 19 -4.80 -18.40 -12.73
CA GLY A 19 -3.79 -17.59 -12.03
C GLY A 19 -4.24 -16.95 -10.72
N VAL A 20 -5.48 -17.16 -10.25
CA VAL A 20 -5.96 -16.61 -8.97
C VAL A 20 -6.15 -17.67 -7.90
N SER A 21 -5.83 -17.29 -6.66
CA SER A 21 -6.07 -18.07 -5.44
C SER A 21 -6.99 -17.29 -4.51
N HIS A 22 -7.97 -17.98 -3.95
CA HIS A 22 -8.91 -17.39 -3.00
C HIS A 22 -8.49 -17.76 -1.59
N TRP A 23 -8.73 -16.85 -0.65
CA TRP A 23 -8.37 -17.04 0.75
C TRP A 23 -9.47 -16.49 1.66
N ARG A 24 -9.60 -17.10 2.84
CA ARG A 24 -10.45 -16.62 3.94
C ARG A 24 -9.67 -15.86 5.00
N GLY A 25 -8.35 -16.00 5.01
CA GLY A 25 -7.47 -15.37 5.97
C GLY A 25 -6.12 -15.01 5.35
N VAL A 26 -5.55 -13.91 5.84
CA VAL A 26 -4.17 -13.49 5.58
C VAL A 26 -3.52 -13.08 6.91
N SER A 27 -2.24 -13.38 7.04
CA SER A 27 -1.40 -13.00 8.16
C SER A 27 -0.35 -11.97 7.72
N ARG A 28 0.07 -11.11 8.65
CA ARG A 28 1.22 -10.20 8.48
C ARG A 28 2.40 -10.71 9.28
N LEU A 29 3.50 -11.05 8.59
CA LEU A 29 4.71 -11.53 9.26
C LEU A 29 5.49 -10.38 9.92
N LEU A 30 5.49 -9.22 9.25
CA LEU A 30 6.15 -8.01 9.72
C LEU A 30 5.09 -6.98 10.10
N ARG A 31 5.30 -6.27 11.20
CA ARG A 31 4.53 -5.08 11.58
C ARG A 31 5.01 -3.86 10.78
N THR A 32 5.11 -3.97 9.46
CA THR A 32 5.38 -2.85 8.55
C THR A 32 4.07 -2.35 7.94
N PRO A 33 3.99 -1.08 7.49
CA PRO A 33 2.78 -0.57 6.85
C PRO A 33 2.48 -1.35 5.56
N TRP A 34 1.26 -1.18 5.08
CA TRP A 34 0.80 -1.70 3.80
C TRP A 34 -0.27 -0.77 3.24
N TYR A 35 -0.63 -0.95 1.97
CA TYR A 35 -1.54 -0.09 1.24
C TYR A 35 -2.78 -0.87 0.81
N HIS A 36 -3.95 -0.30 1.09
CA HIS A 36 -5.22 -0.76 0.57
C HIS A 36 -5.62 0.17 -0.59
N LEU A 37 -5.68 -0.37 -1.80
CA LEU A 37 -6.04 0.36 -3.00
C LEU A 37 -7.46 -0.01 -3.38
N THR A 38 -8.28 0.98 -3.70
CA THR A 38 -9.58 0.79 -4.35
C THR A 38 -9.40 1.11 -5.83
N LEU A 39 -9.79 0.17 -6.69
CA LEU A 39 -9.71 0.29 -8.15
C LEU A 39 -11.12 0.30 -8.73
N SER A 40 -11.36 1.21 -9.66
CA SER A 40 -12.50 1.16 -10.57
C SER A 40 -12.08 0.43 -11.84
N VAL A 41 -12.81 -0.62 -12.19
CA VAL A 41 -12.60 -1.45 -13.38
C VAL A 41 -13.81 -1.30 -14.30
N GLU A 42 -13.60 -0.85 -15.53
CA GLU A 42 -14.60 -0.92 -16.59
C GLU A 42 -14.44 -2.24 -17.35
N ASN A 43 -15.55 -2.95 -17.55
CA ASN A 43 -15.59 -4.12 -18.42
C ASN A 43 -16.93 -4.12 -19.18
N GLU A 44 -16.86 -4.03 -20.51
CA GLU A 44 -18.02 -4.05 -21.41
C GLU A 44 -19.11 -3.03 -21.02
N GLY A 45 -18.71 -1.80 -20.66
CA GLY A 45 -19.64 -0.74 -20.25
C GLY A 45 -20.20 -0.88 -18.83
N ARG A 46 -19.76 -1.89 -18.06
CA ARG A 46 -20.07 -2.02 -16.64
C ARG A 46 -18.87 -1.62 -15.80
N VAL A 47 -19.08 -0.68 -14.89
CA VAL A 47 -18.08 -0.32 -13.88
C VAL A 47 -18.28 -1.19 -12.64
N SER A 48 -17.20 -1.78 -12.14
CA SER A 48 -17.15 -2.46 -10.85
C SER A 48 -15.93 -2.01 -10.05
N GLU A 49 -16.01 -2.11 -8.73
CA GLU A 49 -14.88 -1.82 -7.86
C GLU A 49 -14.22 -3.10 -7.36
N CYS A 50 -12.90 -3.08 -7.23
CA CYS A 50 -12.15 -4.10 -6.53
C CYS A 50 -11.10 -3.49 -5.61
N ALA A 51 -10.65 -4.27 -4.63
CA ALA A 51 -9.62 -3.86 -3.70
C ALA A 51 -8.34 -4.66 -3.92
N VAL A 52 -7.20 -3.99 -3.86
CA VAL A 52 -5.88 -4.63 -3.88
C VAL A 52 -5.12 -4.27 -2.61
N MET A 53 -4.59 -5.28 -1.94
CA MET A 53 -3.78 -5.12 -0.73
C MET A 53 -2.33 -5.42 -1.07
N ILE A 54 -1.47 -4.41 -0.96
CA ILE A 54 -0.05 -4.51 -1.31
C ILE A 54 0.82 -3.98 -0.17
N ASP A 55 2.05 -4.46 -0.06
CA ASP A 55 3.00 -3.98 0.94
C ASP A 55 4.39 -3.67 0.37
N ASP A 56 4.49 -3.63 -0.95
CA ASP A 56 5.66 -3.19 -1.70
C ASP A 56 5.35 -1.86 -2.40
N THR A 57 6.21 -0.88 -2.15
CA THR A 57 6.14 0.44 -2.75
C THR A 57 6.39 0.39 -4.28
N ARG A 58 7.17 -0.57 -4.78
CA ARG A 58 7.37 -0.75 -6.23
C ARG A 58 6.10 -1.22 -6.92
N GLN A 59 5.39 -2.17 -6.31
CA GLN A 59 4.10 -2.65 -6.81
C GLN A 59 3.07 -1.51 -6.86
N LEU A 60 3.09 -0.57 -5.90
CA LEU A 60 2.25 0.63 -5.98
C LEU A 60 2.56 1.46 -7.21
N GLN A 61 3.85 1.67 -7.54
CA GLN A 61 4.25 2.40 -8.76
C GLN A 61 3.77 1.69 -10.03
N GLU A 62 3.89 0.37 -10.09
CA GLU A 62 3.44 -0.42 -11.24
C GLU A 62 1.93 -0.25 -11.48
N ILE A 63 1.12 -0.30 -10.41
CA ILE A 63 -0.33 -0.10 -10.50
C ILE A 63 -0.68 1.35 -10.86
N LEU A 64 0.07 2.34 -10.35
CA LEU A 64 -0.12 3.74 -10.71
C LEU A 64 0.11 3.99 -12.21
N VAL A 65 1.12 3.33 -12.78
CA VAL A 65 1.47 3.42 -14.20
C VAL A 65 0.50 2.63 -15.09
N SER A 66 -0.12 1.56 -14.58
CA SER A 66 -1.07 0.74 -15.36
C SER A 66 -2.47 1.36 -15.48
N GLN A 67 -2.73 2.50 -14.84
CA GLN A 67 -4.00 3.20 -14.97
C GLN A 67 -4.30 3.59 -16.43
N GLY A 68 -5.58 3.48 -16.82
CA GLY A 68 -6.07 3.72 -18.17
C GLY A 68 -7.57 3.99 -18.20
N PRO A 69 -8.22 3.89 -19.37
CA PRO A 69 -9.67 4.01 -19.50
C PRO A 69 -10.42 2.96 -18.66
N ASP A 70 -9.96 1.72 -18.73
CA ASP A 70 -10.66 0.57 -18.16
C ASP A 70 -10.24 0.23 -16.71
N LEU A 71 -9.19 0.89 -16.20
CA LEU A 71 -8.67 0.66 -14.86
C LEU A 71 -8.18 1.98 -14.28
N SER A 72 -8.74 2.40 -13.15
CA SER A 72 -8.23 3.57 -12.44
C SER A 72 -8.21 3.34 -10.94
N ILE A 73 -7.21 3.90 -10.26
CA ILE A 73 -7.19 3.91 -8.80
C ILE A 73 -8.11 5.05 -8.36
N THR A 74 -9.02 4.75 -7.43
CA THR A 74 -9.94 5.73 -6.86
C THR A 74 -9.57 6.15 -5.44
N GLU A 75 -8.90 5.25 -4.72
CA GLU A 75 -8.43 5.51 -3.37
C GLU A 75 -7.16 4.73 -3.04
N VAL A 76 -6.27 5.35 -2.25
CA VAL A 76 -5.13 4.67 -1.63
C VAL A 76 -5.15 4.98 -0.14
N MET A 77 -5.30 3.94 0.68
CA MET A 77 -5.25 4.03 2.14
C MET A 77 -3.96 3.41 2.65
N ALA A 78 -3.25 4.11 3.53
CA ALA A 78 -2.14 3.55 4.29
C ALA A 78 -2.66 2.90 5.57
N VAL A 79 -2.24 1.66 5.79
CA VAL A 79 -2.53 0.92 7.02
C VAL A 79 -1.27 0.84 7.84
N THR A 80 -1.26 1.58 8.95
CA THR A 80 -0.08 1.85 9.76
C THR A 80 -0.15 1.09 11.09
N PRO A 81 0.95 0.49 11.56
CA PRO A 81 1.00 -0.18 12.85
C PRO A 81 1.13 0.81 14.01
N SER A 82 0.80 0.36 15.22
CA SER A 82 0.79 1.18 16.45
C SER A 82 2.12 1.91 16.74
N TRP A 83 3.26 1.24 16.53
CA TRP A 83 4.57 1.85 16.76
C TRP A 83 4.86 3.01 15.81
N MET A 84 4.22 3.04 14.65
CA MET A 84 4.39 4.07 13.63
C MET A 84 3.41 5.23 13.86
N ASN A 85 2.12 4.90 14.04
CA ASN A 85 1.06 5.90 14.17
C ASN A 85 0.88 6.43 15.60
N LYS A 86 1.65 5.92 16.57
CA LYS A 86 1.63 6.32 17.98
C LYS A 86 0.26 6.12 18.66
N THR A 87 -0.54 5.19 18.16
CA THR A 87 -1.83 4.77 18.75
C THR A 87 -1.72 3.38 19.38
N THR A 88 -2.82 2.86 19.93
CA THR A 88 -2.87 1.53 20.55
C THR A 88 -2.97 0.37 19.56
N GLY A 89 -3.20 0.65 18.27
CA GLY A 89 -3.50 -0.37 17.28
C GLY A 89 -3.12 0.01 15.85
N TRP A 90 -3.58 -0.82 14.90
CA TRP A 90 -3.49 -0.47 13.49
C TRP A 90 -4.49 0.65 13.18
N GLN A 91 -4.09 1.58 12.33
CA GLN A 91 -4.96 2.63 11.81
C GLN A 91 -4.91 2.61 10.29
N MET A 92 -6.06 2.85 9.68
CA MET A 92 -6.19 3.04 8.24
C MET A 92 -6.52 4.51 8.00
N GLY A 93 -5.70 5.19 7.20
CA GLY A 93 -5.92 6.58 6.84
C GLY A 93 -5.60 6.81 5.38
N ARG A 94 -6.23 7.82 4.77
CA ARG A 94 -6.04 8.13 3.36
C ARG A 94 -4.61 8.59 3.11
N LEU A 95 -3.89 7.89 2.24
CA LEU A 95 -2.55 8.28 1.84
C LEU A 95 -2.65 9.50 0.94
N THR A 96 -1.93 10.56 1.25
CA THR A 96 -1.88 11.79 0.45
C THR A 96 -0.57 11.89 -0.31
N ARG A 97 0.54 11.45 0.30
CA ARG A 97 1.86 11.38 -0.33
C ARG A 97 2.67 10.19 0.17
N LEU A 98 3.48 9.64 -0.72
CA LEU A 98 4.50 8.64 -0.40
C LEU A 98 5.79 9.00 -1.09
N SER A 99 6.88 9.03 -0.34
CA SER A 99 8.22 9.15 -0.87
C SER A 99 9.12 8.06 -0.31
N VAL A 100 10.17 7.75 -1.04
CA VAL A 100 11.19 6.79 -0.63
C VAL A 100 12.54 7.49 -0.68
N GLY A 101 13.34 7.35 0.37
CA GLY A 101 14.72 7.83 0.41
C GLY A 101 15.63 6.83 1.11
N GLU A 102 16.90 7.18 1.22
CA GLU A 102 17.92 6.38 1.88
C GLU A 102 18.41 7.09 3.13
N ASP A 103 18.58 6.35 4.22
CA ASP A 103 19.19 6.87 5.43
C ASP A 103 20.73 6.89 5.34
N ARG A 104 21.39 7.27 6.43
CA ARG A 104 22.86 7.41 6.50
C ARG A 104 23.62 6.10 6.27
N ILE A 105 22.98 4.95 6.44
CA ILE A 105 23.58 3.63 6.22
C ILE A 105 23.12 3.02 4.89
N GLY A 106 22.45 3.80 4.03
CA GLY A 106 21.93 3.35 2.74
C GLY A 106 20.69 2.47 2.83
N SER A 107 20.02 2.43 3.98
CA SER A 107 18.77 1.68 4.13
C SER A 107 17.59 2.47 3.60
N GLU A 108 16.72 1.80 2.84
CA GLU A 108 15.52 2.42 2.28
C GLU A 108 14.49 2.73 3.37
N VAL A 109 13.99 3.97 3.37
CA VAL A 109 12.95 4.45 4.28
C VAL A 109 11.83 5.07 3.47
N CYS A 110 10.61 4.61 3.73
CA CYS A 110 9.39 5.23 3.20
C CYS A 110 8.94 6.34 4.14
N VAL A 111 8.49 7.46 3.59
CA VAL A 111 7.85 8.57 4.28
C VAL A 111 6.42 8.68 3.76
N LEU A 112 5.45 8.53 4.66
CA LEU A 112 4.02 8.51 4.36
C LEU A 112 3.39 9.77 4.93
N GLU A 113 2.68 10.53 4.11
CA GLU A 113 1.76 11.56 4.56
C GLU A 113 0.33 11.02 4.44
N VAL A 114 -0.42 11.09 5.52
CA VAL A 114 -1.74 10.47 5.68
C VAL A 114 -2.73 11.51 6.20
N GLY A 115 -4.01 11.38 5.83
CA GLY A 115 -5.08 12.20 6.38
C GLY A 115 -4.92 13.69 6.06
N GLU A 116 -4.89 14.51 7.09
CA GLU A 116 -4.81 15.98 6.99
C GLU A 116 -3.37 16.50 7.10
N GLY A 117 -2.38 15.61 7.18
CA GLY A 117 -0.96 15.97 7.16
C GLY A 117 -0.09 15.17 8.12
N GLU A 118 -0.61 14.09 8.71
CA GLU A 118 0.16 13.22 9.58
C GLU A 118 1.29 12.54 8.80
N VAL A 119 2.52 12.71 9.29
CA VAL A 119 3.72 12.19 8.63
C VAL A 119 4.31 11.03 9.43
N TYR A 120 4.53 9.90 8.76
CA TYR A 120 5.09 8.68 9.33
C TYR A 120 6.30 8.20 8.51
N HIS A 121 7.12 7.35 9.11
CA HIS A 121 8.26 6.73 8.41
C HIS A 121 8.48 5.27 8.81
N THR A 122 9.11 4.49 7.94
CA THR A 122 9.41 3.07 8.21
C THR A 122 10.71 2.81 8.98
N SER A 123 11.52 3.84 9.25
CA SER A 123 12.77 3.67 10.01
C SER A 123 12.51 3.26 11.46
N HIS A 124 13.31 2.33 11.95
CA HIS A 124 13.34 1.89 13.36
C HIS A 124 14.52 2.50 14.15
N GLN A 125 15.29 3.42 13.55
CA GLN A 125 16.39 4.08 14.26
C GLN A 125 15.83 5.08 15.28
N PRO A 126 16.26 5.03 16.56
CA PRO A 126 15.74 5.88 17.62
C PRO A 126 15.83 7.38 17.34
N ASP A 127 16.88 7.83 16.65
CA ASP A 127 17.15 9.23 16.34
C ASP A 127 16.96 9.57 14.85
N PHE A 128 16.14 8.78 14.15
CA PHE A 128 15.87 9.01 12.74
C PHE A 128 15.27 10.40 12.50
N GLN A 129 15.78 11.09 11.48
CA GLN A 129 15.27 12.38 11.03
C GLN A 129 14.94 12.29 9.55
N ILE A 130 13.69 12.58 9.18
CA ILE A 130 13.24 12.57 7.78
C ILE A 130 14.11 13.48 6.90
N GLY A 131 14.47 14.66 7.42
CA GLY A 131 15.32 15.62 6.69
C GLY A 131 16.76 15.16 6.44
N ALA A 132 17.20 14.05 7.04
CA ALA A 132 18.50 13.46 6.78
C ALA A 132 18.49 12.43 5.63
N LEU A 133 17.32 12.15 5.05
CA LEU A 133 17.21 11.25 3.90
C LEU A 133 17.89 11.84 2.68
N VAL A 134 18.60 10.99 1.93
CA VAL A 134 19.17 11.30 0.63
C VAL A 134 18.44 10.50 -0.46
N ASN A 135 18.68 10.84 -1.73
CA ASN A 135 18.10 10.15 -2.89
C ASN A 135 16.57 10.03 -2.84
N ILE A 136 15.92 11.05 -2.28
CA ILE A 136 14.46 11.05 -2.09
C ILE A 136 13.78 11.08 -3.45
N ARG A 137 12.90 10.10 -3.69
CA ARG A 137 12.06 10.00 -4.88
C ARG A 137 10.59 9.95 -4.47
N PRO A 138 9.72 10.73 -5.14
CA PRO A 138 8.28 10.61 -4.94
C PRO A 138 7.80 9.29 -5.55
N VAL A 139 6.86 8.64 -4.87
CA VAL A 139 6.20 7.42 -5.34
C VAL A 139 4.74 7.67 -5.64
N PHE A 140 4.05 8.35 -4.72
CA PHE A 140 2.63 8.63 -4.84
C PHE A 140 2.33 10.05 -4.39
N HIS A 141 1.39 10.67 -5.10
CA HIS A 141 0.72 11.89 -4.70
C HIS A 141 -0.77 11.73 -4.99
N LEU A 142 -1.64 12.26 -4.14
CA LEU A 142 -3.10 12.10 -4.28
C LEU A 142 -3.65 12.57 -5.64
N SER A 143 -2.96 13.51 -6.31
CA SER A 143 -3.34 13.97 -7.65
C SER A 143 -3.07 12.95 -8.76
N MET A 144 -2.41 11.82 -8.47
CA MET A 144 -2.12 10.76 -9.43
C MET A 144 -3.30 9.79 -9.62
N ILE A 145 -4.37 9.94 -8.83
CA ILE A 145 -5.54 9.06 -8.85
C ILE A 145 -6.80 9.84 -9.19
N ARG A 146 -7.83 9.13 -9.65
CA ARG A 146 -9.14 9.74 -9.95
C ARG A 146 -9.99 9.66 -8.70
N LEU A 147 -10.18 10.78 -8.02
CA LEU A 147 -11.05 10.80 -6.85
C LEU A 147 -12.48 10.41 -7.27
N ALA A 148 -13.05 9.45 -6.54
CA ALA A 148 -14.46 9.08 -6.65
C ALA A 148 -15.37 10.25 -6.26
#